data_AF-A0A7T1HUX1-F1
#
_entry.id   AF-A0A7T1HUX1-F1
#
_cell.length_a   1.000
_cell.length_b   1.000
_cell.length_c   1.000
_cell.angle_alpha   90.00
_cell.angle_beta   90.00
_cell.angle_gamma   90.00
#
_symmetry.space_group_name_H-M   'P 1'
#
loop_
_entity.id
_entity.type
_entity.pdbx_description
1 polymer ?
#
loop_
_entity_poly.entity_id
_entity_poly.type
_entity_poly.pdbx_seq_one_letter_code
_entity_poly.pdbx_strand_id
1 'polypeptide(L)'
;MTTEPENNQNSKDLGGLHRKHFRCLSLNGWEQTHSDYLYSMAWFEGKLYCGTMRGSLIFINLRTPPPQMKPFPIPIPEDPFALDIRAQIWCYTPETDRWDLAYQAPIVMGRFGQEVPREVGYRGMAVFQGKSDRKPALYVCTLSPARSTGPVILRSEDGREFVPVTDPGMGLGLVGLNSFRFLEVFNGKIYTSPIGGVQKKVDQSKFINSVVNSSASPIVYESDDPAKGKWRPVSTSKFGDENNTVVFFVTAFNNHLYASTFNVVSGFQIWKTRGEGDAPYEWKNVLRLGAYRGKFNQGVIWMHPFKGALYACTGIQDGGYDRKNKIGPAAGEVIRIYPDDSWDLVVGTARLTPHGLKIPTSGLSQGLDNYFNGYLWQMYEYEDHLYLSTMDWSVYLRYAPTDRWAAAIRNLVINAQGGVEEIVNKEGGADLWRTQDGDHWEPVTKTGFENPYNVGIRKLLPTPIGLAVGTVNPFSPKVAVKENGEWHYIENPRGGTEVWLGHLSHATQQPLRDEDVQRLRRNA
;
A
#
# COMPACT_ATOMS: atom_id res chain seq x y z
N MET A 1 14.59 18.48 -56.43
CA MET A 1 13.50 17.55 -56.08
C MET A 1 14.08 16.47 -55.18
N THR A 2 13.95 16.66 -53.87
CA THR A 2 14.13 15.64 -52.85
C THR A 2 13.47 16.20 -51.60
N THR A 3 12.20 15.85 -51.42
CA THR A 3 11.39 16.16 -50.25
C THR A 3 11.82 15.26 -49.10
N GLU A 4 12.17 15.89 -47.98
CA GLU A 4 12.32 15.22 -46.68
C GLU A 4 10.98 14.62 -46.22
N PRO A 5 10.96 13.48 -45.52
CA PRO A 5 9.73 12.96 -44.96
C PRO A 5 9.40 13.72 -43.66
N GLU A 6 8.26 14.43 -43.67
CA GLU A 6 7.64 14.95 -42.46
C GLU A 6 7.32 13.79 -41.50
N ASN A 7 8.00 13.79 -40.37
CA ASN A 7 7.78 12.85 -39.28
C ASN A 7 6.51 13.28 -38.52
N ASN A 8 5.35 12.90 -39.04
CA ASN A 8 4.05 13.22 -38.49
C ASN A 8 3.72 12.25 -37.33
N GLN A 9 4.44 12.36 -36.21
CA GLN A 9 4.03 11.77 -34.93
C GLN A 9 2.99 12.68 -34.26
N ASN A 10 1.80 12.74 -34.84
CA ASN A 10 0.60 13.09 -34.10
C ASN A 10 0.18 11.86 -33.28
N SER A 11 0.82 11.64 -32.12
CA SER A 11 0.18 10.85 -31.07
C SER A 11 -1.05 11.66 -30.65
N LYS A 12 -2.25 11.23 -31.07
CA LYS A 12 -3.49 11.71 -30.49
C LYS A 12 -3.32 11.70 -28.97
N ASP A 13 -3.60 12.82 -28.31
CA ASP A 13 -3.62 12.90 -26.85
C ASP A 13 -4.70 11.92 -26.36
N LEU A 14 -4.31 10.70 -26.00
CA LEU A 14 -5.18 9.56 -25.68
C LEU A 14 -5.78 9.73 -24.27
N GLY A 15 -6.41 10.88 -23.98
CA GLY A 15 -7.11 11.12 -22.71
C GLY A 15 -6.27 10.87 -21.44
N GLY A 16 -6.93 10.82 -20.27
CA GLY A 16 -6.34 10.41 -18.99
C GLY A 16 -5.44 11.43 -18.27
N LEU A 17 -5.04 11.09 -17.03
CA LEU A 17 -4.25 11.95 -16.16
C LEU A 17 -2.74 11.79 -16.40
N HIS A 18 -2.01 12.90 -16.53
CA HIS A 18 -0.54 12.99 -16.53
C HIS A 18 -0.09 13.77 -15.30
N ARG A 19 1.21 13.80 -15.00
CA ARG A 19 1.76 14.60 -13.89
C ARG A 19 1.18 16.02 -13.80
N LYS A 20 1.04 16.73 -14.93
CA LYS A 20 0.49 18.10 -15.01
C LYS A 20 -0.98 18.23 -14.52
N HIS A 21 -1.71 17.13 -14.42
CA HIS A 21 -3.09 17.09 -13.96
C HIS A 21 -3.21 16.91 -12.44
N PHE A 22 -2.09 16.76 -11.71
CA PHE A 22 -2.10 16.56 -10.26
C PHE A 22 -1.67 17.82 -9.51
N ARG A 23 -2.55 18.32 -8.64
CA ARG A 23 -2.23 19.34 -7.64
C ARG A 23 -1.99 18.69 -6.27
N CYS A 24 -1.09 19.26 -5.50
CA CYS A 24 -0.88 18.83 -4.12
C CYS A 24 -1.97 19.41 -3.22
N LEU A 25 -2.62 18.56 -2.42
CA LEU A 25 -3.57 18.96 -1.38
C LEU A 25 -2.93 19.08 -0.01
N SER A 26 -1.89 18.29 0.27
CA SER A 26 -1.20 18.29 1.56
C SER A 26 0.24 17.79 1.40
N LEU A 27 1.16 18.44 2.10
CA LEU A 27 2.58 18.09 2.19
C LEU A 27 2.95 17.77 3.65
N ASN A 28 4.07 17.07 3.83
CA ASN A 28 4.72 16.88 5.13
C ASN A 28 3.77 16.32 6.21
N GLY A 29 2.86 15.41 5.83
CA GLY A 29 1.91 14.79 6.74
C GLY A 29 1.06 15.79 7.54
N TRP A 30 0.58 16.87 6.91
CA TRP A 30 -0.15 17.96 7.57
C TRP A 30 0.67 18.65 8.68
N GLU A 31 1.97 18.80 8.44
CA GLU A 31 2.95 19.35 9.39
C GLU A 31 3.05 18.55 10.70
N GLN A 32 2.52 17.32 10.71
CA GLN A 32 2.63 16.42 11.85
C GLN A 32 3.87 15.56 11.68
N THR A 33 4.79 15.68 12.64
CA THR A 33 5.98 14.83 12.68
C THR A 33 5.58 13.35 12.62
N HIS A 34 6.30 12.59 11.80
CA HIS A 34 6.11 11.14 11.63
C HIS A 34 4.75 10.72 11.05
N SER A 35 3.90 11.63 10.56
CA SER A 35 2.76 11.25 9.72
C SER A 35 3.26 10.88 8.33
N ASP A 36 3.79 9.67 8.21
CA ASP A 36 4.63 9.24 7.10
C ASP A 36 3.98 8.26 6.13
N TYR A 37 2.78 7.80 6.42
CA TYR A 37 2.18 6.71 5.68
C TYR A 37 0.68 6.92 5.53
N LEU A 38 0.22 7.28 4.33
CA LEU A 38 -1.20 7.30 4.04
C LEU A 38 -1.72 5.87 3.86
N TYR A 39 -2.48 5.38 4.84
CA TYR A 39 -2.80 3.98 4.98
C TYR A 39 -4.18 3.63 4.41
N SER A 40 -5.13 4.57 4.45
CA SER A 40 -6.47 4.43 3.85
C SER A 40 -7.05 5.75 3.35
N MET A 41 -7.99 5.66 2.42
CA MET A 41 -8.83 6.77 1.98
C MET A 41 -10.27 6.30 1.82
N ALA A 42 -11.23 7.21 2.02
CA ALA A 42 -12.62 7.03 1.63
C ALA A 42 -13.26 8.37 1.25
N TRP A 43 -14.21 8.34 0.32
CA TRP A 43 -15.09 9.46 0.04
C TRP A 43 -16.38 9.26 0.83
N PHE A 44 -16.71 10.18 1.73
CA PHE A 44 -17.87 10.07 2.60
C PHE A 44 -18.50 11.46 2.79
N GLU A 45 -19.81 11.55 2.57
CA GLU A 45 -20.59 12.80 2.71
C GLU A 45 -19.96 14.03 2.03
N GLY A 46 -19.48 13.86 0.80
CA GLY A 46 -18.90 14.94 0.00
C GLY A 46 -17.45 15.31 0.34
N LYS A 47 -16.80 14.54 1.22
CA LYS A 47 -15.46 14.83 1.71
C LYS A 47 -14.51 13.65 1.53
N LEU A 48 -13.22 13.98 1.43
CA LEU A 48 -12.14 13.00 1.37
C LEU A 48 -11.59 12.76 2.77
N TYR A 49 -11.68 11.52 3.24
CA TYR A 49 -11.10 11.06 4.50
C TYR A 49 -9.81 10.31 4.25
N CYS A 50 -8.78 10.61 5.05
CA CYS A 50 -7.42 10.09 4.92
C CYS A 50 -6.97 9.49 6.26
N GLY A 51 -6.84 8.17 6.33
CA GLY A 51 -6.33 7.45 7.49
C GLY A 51 -4.81 7.31 7.42
N THR A 52 -4.12 7.68 8.48
CA THR A 52 -2.64 7.63 8.57
C THR A 52 -2.17 6.39 9.32
N MET A 53 -0.91 6.01 9.09
CA MET A 53 -0.04 5.34 10.06
C MET A 53 1.15 6.28 10.33
N ARG A 54 1.67 6.27 11.56
CA ARG A 54 2.70 7.20 11.99
C ARG A 54 3.96 6.49 12.51
N GLY A 55 5.15 6.94 12.15
CA GLY A 55 6.43 6.41 12.64
C GLY A 55 6.87 5.10 11.99
N SER A 56 6.56 4.87 10.71
CA SER A 56 6.73 3.56 10.09
C SER A 56 8.19 3.09 10.01
N LEU A 57 9.17 3.97 9.71
CA LEU A 57 10.59 3.59 9.71
C LEU A 57 11.15 3.34 11.12
N ILE A 58 10.64 4.05 12.12
CA ILE A 58 10.99 3.81 13.53
C ILE A 58 10.59 2.38 13.92
N PHE A 59 9.39 1.95 13.53
CA PHE A 59 8.94 0.59 13.84
C PHE A 59 9.62 -0.49 13.01
N ILE A 60 10.04 -0.17 11.79
CA ILE A 60 10.89 -1.05 10.99
C ILE A 60 12.22 -1.29 11.69
N ASN A 61 12.80 -0.26 12.35
CA ASN A 61 14.02 -0.40 13.15
C ASN A 61 13.84 -1.35 14.36
N LEU A 62 12.63 -1.47 14.91
CA LEU A 62 12.31 -2.33 16.05
C LEU A 62 11.99 -3.79 15.67
N ARG A 63 12.10 -4.16 14.39
CA ARG A 63 11.88 -5.53 13.93
C ARG A 63 13.00 -6.47 14.39
N THR A 64 12.73 -7.77 14.34
CA THR A 64 13.72 -8.81 14.68
C THR A 64 13.95 -9.74 13.47
N PRO A 65 15.17 -9.77 12.90
CA PRO A 65 16.27 -8.82 13.12
C PRO A 65 15.94 -7.42 12.56
N PRO A 66 16.56 -6.34 13.07
CA PRO A 66 16.42 -5.02 12.50
C PRO A 66 17.10 -4.95 11.11
N PRO A 67 16.67 -4.04 10.22
CA PRO A 67 17.37 -3.82 8.96
C PRO A 67 18.78 -3.28 9.22
N GLN A 68 19.75 -3.75 8.44
CA GLN A 68 21.17 -3.40 8.61
C GLN A 68 21.57 -2.15 7.82
N MET A 69 20.81 -1.06 7.96
CA MET A 69 21.10 0.22 7.28
C MET A 69 22.18 1.02 8.00
N LYS A 70 23.12 1.64 7.27
CA LYS A 70 24.27 2.37 7.82
C LYS A 70 24.54 3.70 7.08
N PRO A 71 24.35 4.88 7.72
CA PRO A 71 23.62 5.08 8.98
C PRO A 71 22.14 4.68 8.81
N PHE A 72 21.37 4.68 9.89
CA PHE A 72 19.91 4.58 9.74
C PHE A 72 19.38 5.84 9.02
N PRO A 73 18.37 5.75 8.14
CA PRO A 73 17.97 6.88 7.30
C PRO A 73 17.40 8.08 8.05
N ILE A 74 16.87 7.86 9.26
CA ILE A 74 16.27 8.88 10.12
C ILE A 74 16.85 8.75 11.54
N PRO A 75 16.85 9.81 12.35
CA PRO A 75 17.24 9.68 13.76
C PRO A 75 16.25 8.77 14.47
N ILE A 76 16.78 7.82 15.25
CA ILE A 76 15.98 6.96 16.12
C ILE A 76 16.03 7.55 17.53
N PRO A 77 14.88 7.88 18.14
CA PRO A 77 14.85 8.34 19.52
C PRO A 77 15.32 7.23 20.47
N GLU A 78 15.85 7.61 21.64
CA GLU A 78 16.27 6.67 22.68
C GLU A 78 15.09 5.80 23.16
N ASP A 79 13.92 6.41 23.39
CA ASP A 79 12.67 5.72 23.63
C ASP A 79 11.64 5.99 22.50
N PRO A 80 11.53 5.07 21.52
CA PRO A 80 10.51 5.14 20.47
C PRO A 80 9.07 5.12 20.97
N PHE A 81 8.81 4.60 22.18
CA PHE A 81 7.47 4.51 22.74
C PHE A 81 7.01 5.80 23.43
N ALA A 82 7.93 6.75 23.68
CA ALA A 82 7.61 8.07 24.20
C ALA A 82 7.06 9.03 23.14
N LEU A 83 7.22 8.71 21.85
CA LEU A 83 6.68 9.53 20.76
C LEU A 83 5.15 9.44 20.71
N ASP A 84 4.48 10.58 20.46
CA ASP A 84 3.07 10.57 20.09
C ASP A 84 2.93 10.04 18.65
N ILE A 85 2.65 8.75 18.56
CA ILE A 85 2.40 7.99 17.32
C ILE A 85 0.92 7.62 17.16
N ARG A 86 0.02 8.30 17.89
CA ARG A 86 -1.44 8.08 17.77
C ARG A 86 -1.88 8.32 16.34
N ALA A 87 -2.54 7.34 15.73
CA ALA A 87 -3.06 7.44 14.38
C ALA A 87 -4.04 8.61 14.24
N GLN A 88 -4.13 9.18 13.05
CA GLN A 88 -5.01 10.30 12.73
C GLN A 88 -5.86 10.01 11.49
N ILE A 89 -7.09 10.51 11.48
CA ILE A 89 -7.95 10.63 10.31
C ILE A 89 -8.08 12.11 9.97
N TRP A 90 -7.63 12.48 8.78
CA TRP A 90 -7.75 13.82 8.23
C TRP A 90 -8.91 13.89 7.25
N CYS A 91 -9.64 15.00 7.24
CA CYS A 91 -10.81 15.21 6.39
C CYS A 91 -10.59 16.47 5.55
N TYR A 92 -10.68 16.32 4.23
CA TYR A 92 -10.62 17.43 3.27
C TYR A 92 -12.02 17.79 2.80
N THR A 93 -12.35 19.07 2.92
CA THR A 93 -13.60 19.66 2.44
C THR A 93 -13.33 20.43 1.15
N PRO A 94 -13.73 19.90 -0.02
CA PRO A 94 -13.41 20.49 -1.32
C PRO A 94 -13.94 21.90 -1.51
N GLU A 95 -15.13 22.19 -0.98
CA GLU A 95 -15.82 23.48 -1.14
C GLU A 95 -15.05 24.63 -0.50
N THR A 96 -14.24 24.34 0.52
CA THR A 96 -13.46 25.34 1.27
C THR A 96 -11.95 25.14 1.14
N ASP A 97 -11.52 24.16 0.34
CA ASP A 97 -10.12 23.73 0.17
C ASP A 97 -9.38 23.56 1.52
N ARG A 98 -10.08 23.02 2.53
CA ARG A 98 -9.59 22.95 3.92
C ARG A 98 -9.44 21.51 4.40
N TRP A 99 -8.38 21.28 5.18
CA TRP A 99 -8.19 20.08 5.98
C TRP A 99 -8.56 20.31 7.45
N ASP A 100 -9.26 19.34 8.04
CA ASP A 100 -9.48 19.24 9.48
C ASP A 100 -8.99 17.88 9.99
N LEU A 101 -8.42 17.85 11.20
CA LEU A 101 -8.22 16.60 11.93
C LEU A 101 -9.59 16.10 12.41
N ALA A 102 -10.12 15.06 11.74
CA ALA A 102 -11.43 14.51 12.06
C ALA A 102 -11.40 13.58 13.27
N TYR A 103 -10.31 12.83 13.44
CA TYR A 103 -10.16 11.90 14.56
C TYR A 103 -8.69 11.64 14.88
N GLN A 104 -8.40 11.48 16.17
CA GLN A 104 -7.10 10.98 16.65
C GLN A 104 -7.35 9.81 17.59
N ALA A 105 -6.54 8.77 17.46
CA ALA A 105 -6.62 7.60 18.34
C ALA A 105 -6.53 8.02 19.82
N PRO A 106 -7.34 7.44 20.71
CA PRO A 106 -7.23 7.72 22.14
C PRO A 106 -6.00 7.04 22.74
N ILE A 107 -5.56 7.56 23.89
CA ILE A 107 -4.71 6.82 24.83
C ILE A 107 -5.60 5.92 25.67
N VAL A 108 -5.19 4.66 25.85
CA VAL A 108 -5.88 3.66 26.68
C VAL A 108 -4.89 2.98 27.60
N MET A 109 -5.43 2.35 28.65
CA MET A 109 -4.66 1.42 29.47
C MET A 109 -4.29 0.17 28.65
N GLY A 110 -3.00 -0.03 28.45
CA GLY A 110 -2.45 -1.16 27.71
C GLY A 110 -2.49 -2.46 28.52
N ARG A 111 -2.09 -3.56 27.86
CA ARG A 111 -2.13 -4.91 28.43
C ARG A 111 -1.19 -5.13 29.63
N PHE A 112 -0.25 -4.22 29.86
CA PHE A 112 0.74 -4.30 30.93
C PHE A 112 0.64 -3.15 31.95
N GLY A 113 -0.51 -2.47 32.01
CA GLY A 113 -0.77 -1.43 33.01
C GLY A 113 -0.17 -0.05 32.70
N GLN A 114 0.26 0.18 31.46
CA GLN A 114 0.80 1.45 31.00
C GLN A 114 -0.12 2.13 29.99
N GLU A 115 -0.09 3.45 29.92
CA GLU A 115 -0.79 4.23 28.91
C GLU A 115 -0.16 4.05 27.53
N VAL A 116 -0.98 3.71 26.52
CA VAL A 116 -0.54 3.53 25.13
C VAL A 116 -1.57 4.04 24.14
N PRO A 117 -1.16 4.42 22.91
CA PRO A 117 -2.08 4.61 21.81
C PRO A 117 -2.91 3.35 21.56
N ARG A 118 -4.24 3.51 21.46
CA ARG A 118 -5.12 2.39 21.07
C ARG A 118 -4.79 1.93 19.65
N GLU A 119 -4.63 2.90 18.74
CA GLU A 119 -4.23 2.74 17.35
C GLU A 119 -3.00 3.56 16.98
N VAL A 120 -2.22 3.00 16.06
CA VAL A 120 -1.04 3.60 15.41
C VAL A 120 -1.18 3.63 13.89
N GLY A 121 -2.25 3.04 13.34
CA GLY A 121 -2.67 3.30 11.98
C GLY A 121 -4.14 2.97 11.68
N TYR A 122 -4.69 3.56 10.61
CA TYR A 122 -6.02 3.27 10.07
C TYR A 122 -5.89 2.64 8.67
N ARG A 123 -6.02 1.32 8.58
CA ARG A 123 -5.52 0.51 7.43
C ARG A 123 -6.50 0.35 6.28
N GLY A 124 -7.78 0.44 6.56
CA GLY A 124 -8.83 0.28 5.57
C GLY A 124 -10.01 1.15 5.96
N MET A 125 -10.69 1.69 4.96
CA MET A 125 -11.92 2.45 5.10
C MET A 125 -12.90 1.96 4.05
N ALA A 126 -14.18 1.85 4.44
CA ALA A 126 -15.26 1.56 3.51
C ALA A 126 -16.52 2.28 3.98
N VAL A 127 -17.30 2.78 3.02
CA VAL A 127 -18.65 3.25 3.29
C VAL A 127 -19.59 2.07 3.11
N PHE A 128 -20.39 1.78 4.13
CA PHE A 128 -21.33 0.66 4.13
C PHE A 128 -22.55 1.00 4.97
N GLN A 129 -23.70 0.42 4.64
CA GLN A 129 -24.90 0.52 5.45
C GLN A 129 -25.28 -0.89 5.92
N GLY A 130 -24.92 -1.20 7.16
CA GLY A 130 -25.37 -2.42 7.83
C GLY A 130 -26.86 -2.39 8.14
N LYS A 131 -27.44 -3.55 8.45
CA LYS A 131 -28.89 -3.67 8.72
C LYS A 131 -29.40 -2.77 9.85
N SER A 132 -28.57 -2.51 10.87
CA SER A 132 -28.95 -1.62 11.98
C SER A 132 -28.60 -0.14 11.72
N ASP A 133 -27.94 0.19 10.60
CA ASP A 133 -27.55 1.55 10.29
C ASP A 133 -28.72 2.35 9.71
N ARG A 134 -28.90 3.57 10.23
CA ARG A 134 -29.95 4.49 9.75
C ARG A 134 -29.64 5.07 8.37
N LYS A 135 -28.35 5.18 8.03
CA LYS A 135 -27.80 5.70 6.77
C LYS A 135 -26.43 5.06 6.54
N PRO A 136 -25.84 5.16 5.33
CA PRO A 136 -24.47 4.73 5.12
C PRO A 136 -23.51 5.36 6.13
N ALA A 137 -22.63 4.55 6.69
CA ALA A 137 -21.64 4.93 7.69
C ALA A 137 -20.22 4.62 7.19
N LEU A 138 -19.24 5.34 7.72
CA LEU A 138 -17.83 5.10 7.47
C LEU A 138 -17.30 4.07 8.46
N TYR A 139 -16.81 2.94 7.96
CA TYR A 139 -16.14 1.90 8.74
C TYR A 139 -14.64 1.96 8.54
N VAL A 140 -13.87 1.73 9.61
CA VAL A 140 -12.40 1.84 9.60
C VAL A 140 -11.76 0.65 10.30
N CYS A 141 -10.83 -0.01 9.60
CA CYS A 141 -9.96 -1.03 10.20
C CYS A 141 -8.74 -0.39 10.84
N THR A 142 -8.38 -0.84 12.04
CA THR A 142 -7.26 -0.27 12.78
C THR A 142 -6.00 -1.14 12.75
N LEU A 143 -4.86 -0.52 13.03
CA LEU A 143 -3.60 -1.14 13.40
C LEU A 143 -3.28 -0.73 14.84
N SER A 144 -3.18 -1.70 15.73
CA SER A 144 -2.87 -1.51 17.14
C SER A 144 -1.45 -2.00 17.45
N PRO A 145 -0.69 -1.27 18.28
CA PRO A 145 0.61 -1.72 18.74
C PRO A 145 0.44 -2.91 19.68
N ALA A 146 1.48 -3.74 19.84
CA ALA A 146 1.37 -4.98 20.59
C ALA A 146 1.06 -4.78 22.09
N ARG A 147 1.43 -3.61 22.62
CA ARG A 147 1.18 -3.18 23.99
C ARG A 147 -0.27 -2.76 24.25
N SER A 148 -1.04 -2.47 23.19
CA SER A 148 -2.45 -2.05 23.24
C SER A 148 -3.41 -3.24 23.36
N THR A 149 -4.69 -2.96 23.58
CA THR A 149 -5.76 -3.95 23.79
C THR A 149 -6.06 -4.79 22.55
N GLY A 150 -5.63 -4.38 21.36
CA GLY A 150 -5.81 -5.10 20.09
C GLY A 150 -6.67 -4.31 19.10
N PRO A 151 -6.73 -4.73 17.83
CA PRO A 151 -7.41 -3.99 16.78
C PRO A 151 -8.93 -4.08 16.94
N VAL A 152 -9.62 -3.00 16.58
CA VAL A 152 -11.08 -2.90 16.56
C VAL A 152 -11.51 -2.40 15.18
N ILE A 153 -12.79 -2.59 14.83
CA ILE A 153 -13.40 -1.88 13.72
C ILE A 153 -14.10 -0.65 14.30
N LEU A 154 -13.78 0.52 13.75
CA LEU A 154 -14.46 1.77 14.10
C LEU A 154 -15.60 2.02 13.11
N ARG A 155 -16.60 2.76 13.57
CA ARG A 155 -17.73 3.24 12.77
C ARG A 155 -17.96 4.72 13.06
N SER A 156 -18.34 5.49 12.04
CA SER A 156 -18.77 6.88 12.15
C SER A 156 -19.96 7.16 11.25
N GLU A 157 -21.01 7.79 11.77
CA GLU A 157 -22.17 8.23 10.98
C GLU A 157 -22.00 9.63 10.39
N ASP A 158 -21.11 10.45 10.94
CA ASP A 158 -20.96 11.87 10.62
C ASP A 158 -19.53 12.24 10.19
N GLY A 159 -18.63 11.25 10.20
CA GLY A 159 -17.21 11.43 9.91
C GLY A 159 -16.47 12.28 10.96
N ARG A 160 -17.00 12.44 12.17
CA ARG A 160 -16.37 13.16 13.28
C ARG A 160 -16.32 12.31 14.55
N GLU A 161 -17.42 11.65 14.89
CA GLU A 161 -17.46 10.70 16.00
C GLU A 161 -17.12 9.29 15.50
N PHE A 162 -16.04 8.70 16.03
CA PHE A 162 -15.61 7.34 15.67
C PHE A 162 -15.68 6.44 16.90
N VAL A 163 -16.57 5.45 16.85
CA VAL A 163 -16.82 4.51 17.94
C VAL A 163 -16.40 3.09 17.56
N PRO A 164 -15.75 2.32 18.46
CA PRO A 164 -15.53 0.89 18.23
C PRO A 164 -16.86 0.13 18.16
N VAL A 165 -17.01 -0.72 17.16
CA VAL A 165 -18.19 -1.59 16.98
C VAL A 165 -17.87 -3.07 17.14
N THR A 166 -16.64 -3.40 17.50
CA THR A 166 -16.18 -4.76 17.80
C THR A 166 -15.34 -4.76 19.06
N ASP A 167 -15.37 -5.86 19.81
CA ASP A 167 -14.33 -6.15 20.80
C ASP A 167 -12.95 -6.27 20.13
N PRO A 168 -11.85 -6.03 20.86
CA PRO A 168 -10.51 -6.21 20.32
C PRO A 168 -10.32 -7.61 19.69
N GLY A 169 -9.80 -7.63 18.47
CA GLY A 169 -9.65 -8.87 17.68
C GLY A 169 -10.97 -9.46 17.18
N MET A 170 -12.02 -8.64 17.02
CA MET A 170 -13.39 -9.06 16.67
C MET A 170 -14.00 -10.06 17.67
N GLY A 171 -13.58 -10.04 18.93
CA GLY A 171 -14.08 -10.97 19.95
C GLY A 171 -13.68 -12.43 19.72
N LEU A 172 -12.72 -12.70 18.82
CA LEU A 172 -12.28 -14.08 18.50
C LEU A 172 -11.53 -14.79 19.63
N GLY A 173 -11.26 -14.11 20.76
CA GLY A 173 -10.45 -14.66 21.85
C GLY A 173 -8.97 -14.86 21.50
N LEU A 174 -8.52 -14.38 20.33
CA LEU A 174 -7.16 -14.54 19.85
C LEU A 174 -6.23 -13.45 20.41
N VAL A 175 -5.12 -13.87 21.02
CA VAL A 175 -4.09 -12.96 21.51
C VAL A 175 -3.08 -12.68 20.40
N GLY A 176 -2.70 -11.40 20.24
CA GLY A 176 -1.65 -10.99 19.30
C GLY A 176 -2.12 -10.60 17.90
N LEU A 177 -3.44 -10.57 17.65
CA LEU A 177 -3.98 -9.83 16.50
C LEU A 177 -3.62 -8.35 16.66
N ASN A 178 -3.22 -7.73 15.55
CA ASN A 178 -2.78 -6.33 15.55
C ASN A 178 -3.49 -5.47 14.51
N SER A 179 -4.14 -6.06 13.50
CA SER A 179 -4.88 -5.29 12.49
C SER A 179 -5.85 -6.17 11.70
N PHE A 180 -6.56 -5.55 10.76
CA PHE A 180 -7.38 -6.19 9.73
C PHE A 180 -6.93 -5.69 8.36
N ARG A 181 -6.91 -6.56 7.34
CA ARG A 181 -6.26 -6.25 6.06
C ARG A 181 -7.02 -5.27 5.16
N PHE A 182 -8.34 -5.40 5.11
CA PHE A 182 -9.22 -4.72 4.16
C PHE A 182 -10.63 -4.59 4.72
N LEU A 183 -11.43 -3.73 4.09
CA LEU A 183 -12.88 -3.71 4.19
C LEU A 183 -13.40 -3.68 2.75
N GLU A 184 -14.02 -4.77 2.31
CA GLU A 184 -14.56 -4.87 0.95
C GLU A 184 -16.06 -5.12 1.02
N VAL A 185 -16.85 -4.39 0.24
CA VAL A 185 -18.30 -4.57 0.17
C VAL A 185 -18.65 -5.46 -1.01
N PHE A 186 -19.46 -6.49 -0.77
CA PHE A 186 -19.96 -7.38 -1.81
C PHE A 186 -21.30 -7.99 -1.37
N ASN A 187 -22.29 -8.04 -2.28
CA ASN A 187 -23.60 -8.64 -2.05
C ASN A 187 -24.27 -8.24 -0.72
N GLY A 188 -24.28 -6.94 -0.41
CA GLY A 188 -24.93 -6.39 0.79
C GLY A 188 -24.23 -6.75 2.11
N LYS A 189 -22.96 -7.17 2.05
CA LYS A 189 -22.13 -7.51 3.20
C LYS A 189 -20.78 -6.82 3.09
N ILE A 190 -20.09 -6.72 4.21
CA ILE A 190 -18.72 -6.25 4.30
C ILE A 190 -17.79 -7.39 4.73
N TYR A 191 -16.60 -7.45 4.14
CA TYR A 191 -15.63 -8.53 4.32
C TYR A 191 -14.32 -8.00 4.89
N THR A 192 -13.68 -8.81 5.74
CA THR A 192 -12.33 -8.53 6.26
C THR A 192 -11.55 -9.81 6.54
N SER A 193 -10.28 -9.67 6.91
CA SER A 193 -9.48 -10.75 7.48
C SER A 193 -8.49 -10.20 8.52
N PRO A 194 -8.42 -10.80 9.72
CA PRO A 194 -7.49 -10.38 10.76
C PRO A 194 -6.05 -10.75 10.43
N ILE A 195 -5.11 -9.96 10.95
CA ILE A 195 -3.68 -10.24 10.91
C ILE A 195 -3.01 -10.03 12.25
N GLY A 196 -1.82 -10.63 12.36
CA GLY A 196 -1.11 -10.78 13.62
C GLY A 196 -1.35 -12.17 14.22
N GLY A 197 -0.52 -12.51 15.20
CA GLY A 197 -0.61 -13.77 15.94
C GLY A 197 0.15 -14.95 15.32
N VAL A 198 1.30 -15.27 15.93
CA VAL A 198 1.86 -16.63 16.18
C VAL A 198 2.78 -16.49 17.40
N GLN A 199 2.27 -16.19 18.60
CA GLN A 199 3.12 -16.07 19.79
C GLN A 199 2.44 -16.63 21.04
N LYS A 200 3.22 -17.35 21.88
CA LYS A 200 2.79 -17.86 23.19
C LYS A 200 2.72 -16.78 24.28
N LYS A 201 3.43 -15.66 24.11
CA LYS A 201 3.47 -14.49 25.00
C LYS A 201 3.77 -13.22 24.17
N VAL A 202 3.22 -12.08 24.59
CA VAL A 202 3.48 -10.75 24.00
C VAL A 202 4.75 -10.17 24.63
N ASP A 203 5.73 -9.75 23.82
CA ASP A 203 6.97 -9.09 24.28
C ASP A 203 6.80 -7.56 24.32
N GLN A 204 6.80 -6.98 25.52
CA GLN A 204 6.57 -5.55 25.71
C GLN A 204 7.65 -4.63 25.12
N SER A 205 8.85 -5.16 24.80
CA SER A 205 9.92 -4.39 24.14
C SER A 205 9.68 -4.17 22.65
N LYS A 206 8.74 -4.92 22.05
CA LYS A 206 8.47 -4.88 20.61
C LYS A 206 7.26 -4.02 20.31
N PHE A 207 7.37 -3.25 19.23
CA PHE A 207 6.27 -2.44 18.72
C PHE A 207 5.11 -3.30 18.20
N ILE A 208 5.44 -4.32 17.40
CA ILE A 208 4.50 -5.31 16.88
C ILE A 208 5.05 -6.70 17.18
N ASN A 209 4.21 -7.55 17.79
CA ASN A 209 4.52 -8.92 18.20
C ASN A 209 3.98 -9.95 17.21
N SER A 210 4.21 -9.72 15.92
CA SER A 210 3.84 -10.67 14.86
C SER A 210 4.93 -10.77 13.81
N VAL A 211 5.05 -11.97 13.24
CA VAL A 211 5.81 -12.16 12.01
C VAL A 211 5.10 -11.34 10.92
N VAL A 212 5.88 -10.56 10.15
CA VAL A 212 5.36 -9.78 9.02
C VAL A 212 4.55 -10.70 8.10
N ASN A 213 3.37 -10.24 7.69
CA ASN A 213 2.45 -11.01 6.85
C ASN A 213 2.15 -12.42 7.38
N SER A 214 1.83 -12.51 8.67
CA SER A 214 1.29 -13.72 9.31
C SER A 214 -0.03 -13.43 10.02
N SER A 215 -0.90 -14.44 10.10
CA SER A 215 -2.17 -14.41 10.84
C SER A 215 -2.39 -15.70 11.63
N ALA A 216 -2.90 -15.56 12.86
CA ALA A 216 -3.43 -16.67 13.65
C ALA A 216 -4.80 -17.16 13.13
N SER A 217 -5.49 -16.33 12.34
CA SER A 217 -6.76 -16.67 11.70
C SER A 217 -6.76 -16.18 10.24
N PRO A 218 -6.03 -16.86 9.33
CA PRO A 218 -6.05 -16.58 7.90
C PRO A 218 -7.35 -17.08 7.27
N ILE A 219 -8.45 -16.41 7.63
CA ILE A 219 -9.83 -16.70 7.26
C ILE A 219 -10.48 -15.41 6.74
N VAL A 220 -11.38 -15.53 5.77
CA VAL A 220 -12.27 -14.43 5.37
C VAL A 220 -13.45 -14.37 6.34
N TYR A 221 -13.70 -13.21 6.92
CA TYR A 221 -14.88 -12.93 7.74
C TYR A 221 -15.83 -12.00 7.01
N GLU A 222 -17.12 -12.15 7.26
CA GLU A 222 -18.16 -11.25 6.74
C GLU A 222 -19.08 -10.73 7.83
N SER A 223 -19.76 -9.62 7.54
CA SER A 223 -20.87 -9.08 8.31
C SER A 223 -21.89 -8.39 7.41
N ASP A 224 -23.18 -8.57 7.69
CA ASP A 224 -24.27 -7.76 7.14
C ASP A 224 -24.74 -6.65 8.11
N ASP A 225 -24.21 -6.66 9.34
CA ASP A 225 -24.52 -5.68 10.38
C ASP A 225 -23.31 -5.42 11.29
N PRO A 226 -22.23 -4.84 10.74
CA PRO A 226 -20.98 -4.63 11.47
C PRO A 226 -21.15 -3.66 12.65
N ALA A 227 -22.19 -2.82 12.67
CA ALA A 227 -22.52 -1.95 13.80
C ALA A 227 -22.88 -2.73 15.08
N LYS A 228 -23.36 -3.97 14.95
CA LYS A 228 -23.65 -4.87 16.08
C LYS A 228 -22.48 -5.80 16.43
N GLY A 229 -21.31 -5.62 15.79
CA GLY A 229 -20.12 -6.44 16.03
C GLY A 229 -20.23 -7.90 15.58
N LYS A 230 -21.24 -8.25 14.77
CA LYS A 230 -21.49 -9.63 14.35
C LYS A 230 -20.65 -9.97 13.12
N TRP A 231 -19.64 -10.82 13.30
CA TRP A 231 -18.79 -11.31 12.20
C TRP A 231 -18.78 -12.83 12.20
N ARG A 232 -18.83 -13.43 11.01
CA ARG A 232 -18.75 -14.89 10.86
C ARG A 232 -17.67 -15.30 9.85
N PRO A 233 -16.95 -16.41 10.08
CA PRO A 233 -16.00 -16.92 9.12
C PRO A 233 -16.73 -17.49 7.90
N VAL A 234 -16.20 -17.28 6.70
CA VAL A 234 -16.82 -17.72 5.43
C VAL A 234 -15.87 -18.42 4.46
N SER A 235 -14.61 -18.59 4.84
CA SER A 235 -13.66 -19.47 4.16
C SER A 235 -13.18 -20.54 5.13
N THR A 236 -12.69 -21.65 4.59
CA THR A 236 -11.86 -22.56 5.38
C THR A 236 -10.55 -21.86 5.76
N SER A 237 -9.98 -22.26 6.90
CA SER A 237 -8.68 -21.74 7.33
C SER A 237 -7.62 -21.97 6.27
N LYS A 238 -6.86 -20.93 5.93
CA LYS A 238 -5.77 -20.97 4.96
C LYS A 238 -6.17 -21.42 3.55
N PHE A 239 -7.47 -21.51 3.25
CA PHE A 239 -7.99 -22.18 2.06
C PHE A 239 -7.44 -23.62 1.87
N GLY A 240 -7.12 -24.32 2.97
CA GLY A 240 -6.62 -25.70 2.94
C GLY A 240 -5.13 -25.88 2.61
N ASP A 241 -4.36 -24.82 2.36
CA ASP A 241 -2.89 -24.89 2.21
C ASP A 241 -2.21 -24.31 3.45
N GLU A 242 -1.51 -25.16 4.22
CA GLU A 242 -0.85 -24.76 5.47
C GLU A 242 0.16 -23.61 5.34
N ASN A 243 0.67 -23.36 4.13
CA ASN A 243 1.64 -22.31 3.83
C ASN A 243 0.98 -20.95 3.48
N ASN A 244 -0.35 -20.89 3.31
CA ASN A 244 -1.05 -19.62 3.23
C ASN A 244 -1.13 -19.01 4.63
N THR A 245 -0.31 -17.98 4.88
CA THR A 245 -0.20 -17.38 6.22
C THR A 245 -1.15 -16.20 6.43
N VAL A 246 -1.68 -15.60 5.36
CA VAL A 246 -2.57 -14.44 5.39
C VAL A 246 -3.52 -14.46 4.20
N VAL A 247 -4.77 -14.02 4.41
CA VAL A 247 -5.64 -13.52 3.33
C VAL A 247 -5.30 -12.05 3.11
N PHE A 248 -4.72 -11.71 1.97
CA PHE A 248 -4.05 -10.42 1.79
C PHE A 248 -5.01 -9.33 1.33
N PHE A 249 -5.90 -9.66 0.40
CA PHE A 249 -6.90 -8.76 -0.14
C PHE A 249 -8.10 -9.56 -0.68
N VAL A 250 -9.26 -8.91 -0.79
CA VAL A 250 -10.41 -9.45 -1.53
C VAL A 250 -11.02 -8.36 -2.39
N THR A 251 -11.65 -8.74 -3.49
CA THR A 251 -12.45 -7.80 -4.29
C THR A 251 -13.55 -8.51 -5.06
N ALA A 252 -14.60 -7.77 -5.40
CA ALA A 252 -15.69 -8.28 -6.23
C ALA A 252 -15.35 -8.20 -7.72
N PHE A 253 -15.63 -9.26 -8.47
CA PHE A 253 -15.55 -9.28 -9.93
C PHE A 253 -16.48 -10.35 -10.49
N ASN A 254 -17.22 -10.03 -11.56
CA ASN A 254 -18.04 -11.01 -12.30
C ASN A 254 -18.95 -11.86 -11.38
N ASN A 255 -19.68 -11.21 -10.47
CA ASN A 255 -20.55 -11.84 -9.48
C ASN A 255 -19.87 -12.85 -8.53
N HIS A 256 -18.56 -12.72 -8.34
CA HIS A 256 -17.79 -13.49 -7.37
C HIS A 256 -16.97 -12.56 -6.49
N LEU A 257 -16.73 -12.99 -5.26
CA LEU A 257 -15.69 -12.44 -4.39
C LEU A 257 -14.40 -13.21 -4.66
N TYR A 258 -13.34 -12.50 -5.06
CA TYR A 258 -12.00 -13.04 -5.23
C TYR A 258 -11.17 -12.74 -3.98
N ALA A 259 -10.38 -13.70 -3.52
CA ALA A 259 -9.50 -13.57 -2.36
C ALA A 259 -8.06 -13.97 -2.72
N SER A 260 -7.10 -13.13 -2.36
CA SER A 260 -5.67 -13.43 -2.51
C SER A 260 -5.05 -13.90 -1.20
N THR A 261 -4.04 -14.76 -1.31
CA THR A 261 -3.24 -15.24 -0.17
C THR A 261 -1.82 -14.71 -0.20
N PHE A 262 -1.12 -14.87 0.92
CA PHE A 262 0.34 -14.74 1.00
C PHE A 262 0.96 -16.06 1.41
N ASN A 263 2.01 -16.48 0.69
CA ASN A 263 2.64 -17.77 0.83
C ASN A 263 4.12 -17.69 0.41
N VAL A 264 5.02 -17.90 1.38
CA VAL A 264 6.47 -17.76 1.19
C VAL A 264 7.13 -19.01 0.61
N VAL A 265 6.42 -20.13 0.55
CA VAL A 265 6.96 -21.43 0.13
C VAL A 265 6.71 -21.64 -1.36
N SER A 266 5.44 -21.61 -1.77
CA SER A 266 5.03 -21.91 -3.14
C SER A 266 4.58 -20.68 -3.93
N GLY A 267 4.41 -19.52 -3.27
CA GLY A 267 3.85 -18.31 -3.88
C GLY A 267 2.34 -18.20 -3.69
N PHE A 268 1.80 -17.01 -3.93
CA PHE A 268 0.40 -16.68 -3.66
C PHE A 268 -0.59 -17.63 -4.35
N GLN A 269 -1.81 -17.61 -3.83
CA GLN A 269 -3.00 -18.18 -4.47
C GLN A 269 -4.09 -17.11 -4.62
N ILE A 270 -4.96 -17.29 -5.61
CA ILE A 270 -6.20 -16.53 -5.78
C ILE A 270 -7.35 -17.53 -5.80
N TRP A 271 -8.36 -17.25 -4.99
CA TRP A 271 -9.56 -18.06 -4.82
C TRP A 271 -10.79 -17.22 -5.18
N LYS A 272 -11.88 -17.85 -5.64
CA LYS A 272 -13.16 -17.16 -5.87
C LYS A 272 -14.33 -17.92 -5.28
N THR A 273 -15.37 -17.18 -4.87
CA THR A 273 -16.65 -17.73 -4.41
C THR A 273 -17.80 -16.85 -4.88
N ARG A 274 -19.00 -17.41 -5.02
CA ARG A 274 -20.23 -16.63 -5.26
C ARG A 274 -20.69 -15.87 -4.01
N GLY A 275 -20.23 -16.27 -2.81
CA GLY A 275 -20.65 -15.64 -1.55
C GLY A 275 -22.09 -15.98 -1.17
N GLU A 276 -22.59 -17.12 -1.62
CA GLU A 276 -23.96 -17.61 -1.45
C GLU A 276 -23.96 -18.97 -0.74
N GLY A 277 -25.09 -19.30 -0.10
CA GLY A 277 -25.26 -20.55 0.65
C GLY A 277 -24.79 -20.46 2.11
N ASP A 278 -24.61 -21.62 2.72
CA ASP A 278 -24.12 -21.73 4.10
C ASP A 278 -22.61 -21.49 4.16
N ALA A 279 -22.16 -20.93 5.29
CA ALA A 279 -20.74 -20.75 5.55
C ALA A 279 -20.12 -22.06 6.11
N PRO A 280 -18.87 -22.39 5.77
CA PRO A 280 -18.00 -21.69 4.84
C PRO A 280 -18.50 -21.85 3.40
N TYR A 281 -18.38 -20.79 2.59
CA TYR A 281 -18.80 -20.83 1.19
C TYR A 281 -17.94 -21.80 0.38
N GLU A 282 -18.43 -22.19 -0.80
CA GLU A 282 -17.63 -22.92 -1.77
C GLU A 282 -16.61 -21.97 -2.42
N TRP A 283 -15.32 -22.22 -2.19
CA TRP A 283 -14.20 -21.47 -2.77
C TRP A 283 -13.47 -22.32 -3.80
N LYS A 284 -13.32 -21.80 -5.01
CA LYS A 284 -12.54 -22.40 -6.10
C LYS A 284 -11.17 -21.72 -6.20
N ASN A 285 -10.09 -22.50 -6.24
CA ASN A 285 -8.75 -21.99 -6.54
C ASN A 285 -8.68 -21.63 -8.04
N VAL A 286 -8.38 -20.37 -8.33
CA VAL A 286 -8.30 -19.81 -9.69
C VAL A 286 -6.85 -19.77 -10.16
N LEU A 287 -5.94 -19.34 -9.30
CA LEU A 287 -4.53 -19.20 -9.61
C LEU A 287 -3.68 -19.63 -8.42
N ARG A 288 -2.57 -20.31 -8.70
CA ARG A 288 -1.70 -20.92 -7.69
C ARG A 288 -0.22 -20.76 -8.03
N LEU A 289 0.63 -21.16 -7.08
CA LEU A 289 2.09 -21.20 -7.23
C LEU A 289 2.69 -19.83 -7.62
N GLY A 290 2.10 -18.74 -7.14
CA GLY A 290 2.52 -17.38 -7.51
C GLY A 290 2.45 -17.13 -9.01
N ALA A 291 1.38 -17.60 -9.68
CA ALA A 291 1.25 -17.62 -11.14
C ALA A 291 2.42 -18.34 -11.84
N TYR A 292 2.85 -19.45 -11.24
CA TYR A 292 4.00 -20.27 -11.67
C TYR A 292 5.36 -19.53 -11.66
N ARG A 293 5.47 -18.38 -10.98
CA ARG A 293 6.75 -17.76 -10.60
C ARG A 293 7.23 -18.21 -9.22
N GLY A 294 6.43 -19.02 -8.52
CA GLY A 294 6.75 -19.58 -7.22
C GLY A 294 6.89 -18.50 -6.14
N LYS A 295 7.85 -18.71 -5.24
CA LYS A 295 8.10 -17.84 -4.08
C LYS A 295 8.50 -16.39 -4.44
N PHE A 296 8.89 -16.08 -5.68
CA PHE A 296 9.14 -14.69 -6.09
C PHE A 296 7.85 -13.88 -6.32
N ASN A 297 6.68 -14.54 -6.25
CA ASN A 297 5.37 -13.93 -6.19
C ASN A 297 4.71 -14.38 -4.87
N GLN A 298 5.14 -13.81 -3.74
CA GLN A 298 4.68 -14.25 -2.41
C GLN A 298 3.24 -13.86 -2.10
N GLY A 299 2.79 -12.70 -2.58
CA GLY A 299 1.44 -12.18 -2.33
C GLY A 299 0.90 -11.36 -3.49
N VAL A 300 -0.43 -11.30 -3.55
CA VAL A 300 -1.16 -10.31 -4.37
C VAL A 300 -1.70 -9.24 -3.42
N ILE A 301 -1.19 -8.03 -3.56
CA ILE A 301 -1.40 -6.92 -2.62
C ILE A 301 -2.72 -6.20 -2.89
N TRP A 302 -3.13 -6.18 -4.16
CA TRP A 302 -4.34 -5.54 -4.62
C TRP A 302 -4.85 -6.22 -5.89
N MET A 303 -6.17 -6.18 -6.09
CA MET A 303 -6.83 -6.62 -7.32
C MET A 303 -7.87 -5.57 -7.71
N HIS A 304 -8.05 -5.32 -9.01
CA HIS A 304 -9.05 -4.37 -9.50
C HIS A 304 -9.67 -4.86 -10.81
N PRO A 305 -11.02 -4.89 -10.93
CA PRO A 305 -11.70 -5.15 -12.20
C PRO A 305 -11.45 -4.04 -13.21
N PHE A 306 -11.15 -4.37 -14.45
CA PHE A 306 -11.03 -3.39 -15.52
C PHE A 306 -11.32 -4.06 -16.87
N LYS A 307 -12.17 -3.45 -17.69
CA LYS A 307 -12.49 -3.90 -19.06
C LYS A 307 -12.76 -5.41 -19.18
N GLY A 308 -13.58 -5.95 -18.27
CA GLY A 308 -14.02 -7.35 -18.30
C GLY A 308 -13.00 -8.37 -17.80
N ALA A 309 -11.90 -7.94 -17.18
CA ALA A 309 -10.94 -8.80 -16.52
C ALA A 309 -10.60 -8.28 -15.11
N LEU A 310 -10.01 -9.15 -14.28
CA LEU A 310 -9.48 -8.81 -12.97
C LEU A 310 -7.96 -8.69 -13.05
N TYR A 311 -7.43 -7.51 -12.75
CA TYR A 311 -5.99 -7.28 -12.69
C TYR A 311 -5.50 -7.50 -11.26
N ALA A 312 -4.39 -8.21 -11.08
CA ALA A 312 -3.79 -8.55 -9.80
C ALA A 312 -2.34 -8.08 -9.76
N CYS A 313 -2.00 -7.30 -8.74
CA CYS A 313 -0.64 -6.79 -8.52
C CYS A 313 0.11 -7.59 -7.48
N THR A 314 1.33 -8.03 -7.82
CA THR A 314 2.15 -8.88 -6.96
C THR A 314 3.26 -8.10 -6.25
N GLY A 315 3.88 -8.76 -5.27
CA GLY A 315 5.06 -8.25 -4.59
C GLY A 315 5.73 -9.27 -3.68
N ILE A 316 6.97 -8.96 -3.29
CA ILE A 316 7.74 -9.71 -2.27
C ILE A 316 7.83 -8.85 -1.03
N GLN A 317 7.50 -9.41 0.13
CA GLN A 317 7.50 -8.66 1.38
C GLN A 317 8.84 -7.97 1.68
N ASP A 318 8.81 -7.02 2.61
CA ASP A 318 9.95 -6.14 2.94
C ASP A 318 10.52 -5.37 1.74
N GLY A 319 9.64 -5.08 0.78
CA GLY A 319 9.87 -4.14 -0.30
C GLY A 319 10.64 -4.70 -1.48
N GLY A 320 10.36 -5.94 -1.86
CA GLY A 320 11.04 -6.63 -2.95
C GLY A 320 12.09 -7.64 -2.49
N TYR A 321 12.44 -7.68 -1.19
CA TYR A 321 13.39 -8.64 -0.63
C TYR A 321 13.00 -9.11 0.78
N ASP A 322 12.47 -10.33 0.86
CA ASP A 322 12.12 -11.00 2.11
C ASP A 322 13.39 -11.44 2.83
N ARG A 323 13.83 -10.61 3.80
CA ARG A 323 15.09 -10.81 4.53
C ARG A 323 15.06 -12.04 5.42
N LYS A 324 13.89 -12.39 5.96
CA LYS A 324 13.73 -13.54 6.87
C LYS A 324 13.92 -14.85 6.10
N ASN A 325 13.29 -14.97 4.93
CA ASN A 325 13.32 -16.19 4.14
C ASN A 325 14.37 -16.16 3.01
N LYS A 326 15.09 -15.05 2.86
CA LYS A 326 16.11 -14.82 1.81
C LYS A 326 15.52 -15.01 0.40
N ILE A 327 14.39 -14.36 0.14
CA ILE A 327 13.68 -14.44 -1.15
C ILE A 327 13.74 -13.09 -1.84
N GLY A 328 14.14 -13.10 -3.12
CA GLY A 328 14.44 -11.90 -3.90
C GLY A 328 15.93 -11.53 -3.85
N PRO A 329 16.30 -10.30 -4.23
CA PRO A 329 15.41 -9.23 -4.65
C PRO A 329 14.63 -9.57 -5.95
N ALA A 330 13.38 -9.14 -6.05
CA ALA A 330 12.60 -9.19 -7.29
C ALA A 330 11.47 -8.16 -7.27
N ALA A 331 11.11 -7.66 -8.46
CA ALA A 331 10.04 -6.70 -8.63
C ALA A 331 8.67 -7.37 -8.82
N GLY A 332 7.60 -6.59 -8.61
CA GLY A 332 6.21 -7.02 -8.76
C GLY A 332 5.80 -7.25 -10.23
N GLU A 333 4.68 -7.93 -10.41
CA GLU A 333 4.09 -8.28 -11.72
C GLU A 333 2.61 -7.92 -11.75
N VAL A 334 2.09 -7.71 -12.97
CA VAL A 334 0.65 -7.54 -13.22
C VAL A 334 0.14 -8.77 -13.93
N ILE A 335 -0.89 -9.38 -13.36
CA ILE A 335 -1.55 -10.57 -13.90
C ILE A 335 -3.00 -10.21 -14.20
N ARG A 336 -3.48 -10.58 -15.38
CA ARG A 336 -4.87 -10.37 -15.81
C ARG A 336 -5.61 -11.70 -15.76
N ILE A 337 -6.75 -11.77 -15.08
CA ILE A 337 -7.55 -12.98 -14.88
C ILE A 337 -8.94 -12.75 -15.47
N TYR A 338 -9.41 -13.70 -16.28
CA TYR A 338 -10.70 -13.62 -16.95
C TYR A 338 -11.81 -14.37 -16.18
N PRO A 339 -13.10 -14.10 -16.50
CA PRO A 339 -14.25 -14.81 -15.93
C PRO A 339 -14.18 -16.34 -15.96
N ASP A 340 -13.55 -16.90 -16.99
CA ASP A 340 -13.39 -18.34 -17.23
C ASP A 340 -12.18 -18.97 -16.51
N ASP A 341 -11.49 -18.18 -15.67
CA ASP A 341 -10.27 -18.54 -14.92
C ASP A 341 -9.00 -18.69 -15.77
N SER A 342 -9.07 -18.38 -17.07
CA SER A 342 -7.85 -18.15 -17.86
C SER A 342 -7.15 -16.87 -17.39
N TRP A 343 -5.86 -16.76 -17.65
CA TRP A 343 -5.07 -15.61 -17.21
C TRP A 343 -3.92 -15.29 -18.16
N ASP A 344 -3.54 -14.02 -18.22
CA ASP A 344 -2.39 -13.50 -18.95
C ASP A 344 -1.38 -12.85 -18.01
N LEU A 345 -0.12 -12.90 -18.40
CA LEU A 345 0.91 -12.08 -17.80
C LEU A 345 0.91 -10.73 -18.52
N VAL A 346 0.62 -9.63 -17.82
CA VAL A 346 0.60 -8.29 -18.43
C VAL A 346 1.98 -7.66 -18.33
N VAL A 347 2.52 -7.59 -17.13
CA VAL A 347 3.86 -7.04 -16.81
C VAL A 347 4.62 -8.11 -16.05
N GLY A 348 5.83 -8.49 -16.48
CA GLY A 348 6.63 -9.47 -15.74
C GLY A 348 7.67 -10.23 -16.54
N THR A 349 8.10 -11.38 -16.03
CA THR A 349 9.08 -12.25 -16.71
C THR A 349 8.39 -13.36 -17.49
N ALA A 350 8.69 -13.55 -18.78
CA ALA A 350 8.09 -14.63 -19.56
C ALA A 350 8.37 -16.02 -18.95
N ARG A 351 7.40 -16.93 -18.98
CA ARG A 351 7.57 -18.29 -18.42
C ARG A 351 6.65 -19.33 -19.05
N LEU A 352 7.13 -20.58 -19.13
CA LEU A 352 6.32 -21.73 -19.51
C LEU A 352 5.50 -22.22 -18.31
N THR A 353 4.21 -22.47 -18.53
CA THR A 353 3.29 -22.95 -17.50
C THR A 353 2.47 -24.13 -18.02
N PRO A 354 1.74 -24.86 -17.15
CA PRO A 354 0.74 -25.83 -17.61
C PRO A 354 -0.36 -25.23 -18.49
N HIS A 355 -0.54 -23.89 -18.48
CA HIS A 355 -1.51 -23.17 -19.31
C HIS A 355 -0.84 -22.56 -20.56
N GLY A 356 0.32 -23.09 -20.98
CA GLY A 356 1.11 -22.61 -22.10
C GLY A 356 2.17 -21.57 -21.73
N LEU A 357 2.83 -21.05 -22.76
CA LEU A 357 3.81 -19.98 -22.64
C LEU A 357 3.11 -18.66 -22.30
N LYS A 358 3.55 -17.99 -21.23
CA LYS A 358 3.06 -16.68 -20.81
C LYS A 358 4.15 -15.65 -21.07
N ILE A 359 3.90 -14.75 -22.02
CA ILE A 359 4.75 -13.60 -22.36
C ILE A 359 4.01 -12.34 -21.89
N PRO A 360 4.71 -11.35 -21.29
CA PRO A 360 4.10 -10.08 -20.91
C PRO A 360 3.41 -9.42 -22.10
N THR A 361 2.09 -9.23 -22.03
CA THR A 361 1.31 -8.62 -23.11
C THR A 361 1.63 -7.14 -23.28
N SER A 362 2.11 -6.46 -22.23
CA SER A 362 2.55 -5.06 -22.29
C SER A 362 3.92 -4.87 -22.93
N GLY A 363 4.72 -5.94 -23.10
CA GLY A 363 6.14 -5.84 -23.43
C GLY A 363 7.04 -5.38 -22.26
N LEU A 364 6.47 -4.94 -21.13
CA LEU A 364 7.23 -4.50 -19.96
C LEU A 364 7.65 -5.68 -19.08
N SER A 365 8.88 -5.61 -18.57
CA SER A 365 9.38 -6.55 -17.58
C SER A 365 8.83 -6.25 -16.18
N GLN A 366 9.10 -7.14 -15.24
CA GLN A 366 8.73 -6.98 -13.82
C GLN A 366 9.06 -5.58 -13.29
N GLY A 367 8.17 -5.02 -12.46
CA GLY A 367 8.34 -3.68 -11.91
C GLY A 367 8.13 -2.54 -12.92
N LEU A 368 7.49 -2.81 -14.06
CA LEU A 368 7.30 -1.81 -15.13
C LEU A 368 8.65 -1.30 -15.64
N ASP A 369 9.57 -2.23 -15.88
CA ASP A 369 10.99 -2.00 -16.23
C ASP A 369 11.85 -1.30 -15.16
N ASN A 370 11.30 -0.98 -14.00
CA ASN A 370 12.07 -0.55 -12.83
C ASN A 370 12.17 -1.68 -11.81
N TYR A 371 13.37 -2.26 -11.67
CA TYR A 371 13.66 -3.33 -10.73
C TYR A 371 13.45 -2.95 -9.25
N PHE A 372 13.49 -1.65 -8.93
CA PHE A 372 13.29 -1.13 -7.59
C PHE A 372 11.81 -1.07 -7.18
N ASN A 373 10.88 -1.27 -8.11
CA ASN A 373 9.45 -1.45 -7.83
C ASN A 373 9.16 -2.82 -7.19
N GLY A 374 9.56 -2.97 -5.92
CA GLY A 374 9.40 -4.20 -5.14
C GLY A 374 7.93 -4.58 -4.91
N TYR A 375 7.03 -3.59 -4.94
CA TYR A 375 5.59 -3.79 -4.97
C TYR A 375 4.95 -3.05 -6.14
N LEU A 376 4.04 -3.74 -6.83
CA LEU A 376 2.96 -3.09 -7.54
C LEU A 376 1.80 -2.99 -6.54
N TRP A 377 1.49 -1.79 -6.09
CA TRP A 377 0.82 -1.60 -4.80
C TRP A 377 -0.69 -1.53 -4.90
N GLN A 378 -1.23 -0.66 -5.75
CA GLN A 378 -2.66 -0.47 -5.87
C GLN A 378 -3.08 -0.14 -7.29
N MET A 379 -4.31 -0.53 -7.64
CA MET A 379 -4.93 -0.15 -8.90
C MET A 379 -6.32 0.41 -8.70
N TYR A 380 -6.68 1.42 -9.50
CA TYR A 380 -8.05 1.91 -9.60
C TYR A 380 -8.35 2.38 -11.01
N GLU A 381 -9.60 2.19 -11.42
CA GLU A 381 -10.13 2.77 -12.64
C GLU A 381 -10.58 4.21 -12.38
N TYR A 382 -10.19 5.13 -13.27
CA TYR A 382 -10.68 6.50 -13.30
C TYR A 382 -10.72 6.98 -14.76
N GLU A 383 -11.86 7.51 -15.20
CA GLU A 383 -12.05 8.03 -16.57
C GLU A 383 -11.55 7.07 -17.68
N ASP A 384 -12.04 5.81 -17.71
CA ASP A 384 -11.68 4.77 -18.70
C ASP A 384 -10.21 4.31 -18.69
N HIS A 385 -9.44 4.72 -17.67
CA HIS A 385 -8.06 4.31 -17.49
C HIS A 385 -7.86 3.56 -16.18
N LEU A 386 -7.09 2.48 -16.23
CA LEU A 386 -6.58 1.81 -15.04
C LEU A 386 -5.27 2.47 -14.62
N TYR A 387 -5.23 2.99 -13.41
CA TYR A 387 -4.02 3.53 -12.79
C TYR A 387 -3.38 2.48 -11.91
N LEU A 388 -2.05 2.42 -11.91
CA LEU A 388 -1.25 1.50 -11.10
C LEU A 388 -0.17 2.26 -10.35
N SER A 389 -0.16 2.11 -9.04
CA SER A 389 0.87 2.67 -8.17
C SER A 389 1.92 1.65 -7.76
N THR A 390 3.12 2.11 -7.39
CA THR A 390 4.22 1.24 -6.95
C THR A 390 4.74 1.57 -5.54
N MET A 391 5.64 0.71 -5.07
CA MET A 391 6.57 1.02 -3.98
C MET A 391 7.99 0.79 -4.50
N ASP A 392 8.78 1.84 -4.49
CA ASP A 392 10.15 1.91 -4.96
C ASP A 392 11.11 1.91 -3.77
N TRP A 393 12.11 1.02 -3.79
CA TRP A 393 13.11 0.94 -2.72
C TRP A 393 14.48 1.55 -3.07
N SER A 394 14.65 2.16 -4.24
CA SER A 394 15.94 2.67 -4.74
C SER A 394 16.62 3.63 -3.75
N VAL A 395 15.86 4.51 -3.10
CA VAL A 395 16.40 5.48 -2.13
C VAL A 395 17.08 4.81 -0.92
N TYR A 396 16.68 3.58 -0.57
CA TYR A 396 17.32 2.83 0.51
C TYR A 396 18.73 2.35 0.17
N LEU A 397 19.13 2.36 -1.12
CA LEU A 397 20.50 2.03 -1.54
C LEU A 397 21.54 2.94 -0.88
N ARG A 398 21.19 4.21 -0.60
CA ARG A 398 22.06 5.17 0.10
C ARG A 398 22.59 4.63 1.43
N TYR A 399 21.82 3.76 2.07
CA TYR A 399 22.07 3.25 3.41
C TYR A 399 22.40 1.76 3.42
N ALA A 400 22.51 1.12 2.25
CA ALA A 400 22.73 -0.31 2.15
C ALA A 400 24.12 -0.70 2.68
N PRO A 401 24.26 -1.84 3.39
CA PRO A 401 25.55 -2.36 3.83
C PRO A 401 26.28 -3.02 2.64
N THR A 402 26.95 -2.20 1.84
CA THR A 402 27.59 -2.61 0.57
C THR A 402 28.89 -3.39 0.78
N ASP A 403 29.46 -3.38 1.99
CA ASP A 403 30.69 -4.10 2.37
C ASP A 403 30.60 -5.61 2.07
N ARG A 404 29.41 -6.18 2.19
CA ARG A 404 29.16 -7.62 2.00
C ARG A 404 28.73 -8.01 0.60
N TRP A 405 28.59 -7.05 -0.32
CA TRP A 405 28.10 -7.33 -1.67
C TRP A 405 29.17 -8.00 -2.52
N ALA A 406 28.75 -8.79 -3.51
CA ALA A 406 29.70 -9.33 -4.49
C ALA A 406 30.39 -8.18 -5.25
N ALA A 407 31.67 -8.34 -5.57
CA ALA A 407 32.45 -7.29 -6.23
C ALA A 407 31.82 -6.82 -7.55
N ALA A 408 31.25 -7.75 -8.33
CA ALA A 408 30.55 -7.43 -9.57
C ALA A 408 29.35 -6.47 -9.34
N ILE A 409 28.54 -6.73 -8.30
CA ILE A 409 27.38 -5.88 -7.96
C ILE A 409 27.85 -4.52 -7.46
N ARG A 410 28.90 -4.47 -6.62
CA ARG A 410 29.49 -3.20 -6.18
C ARG A 410 29.99 -2.38 -7.36
N ASN A 411 30.64 -3.01 -8.34
CA ASN A 411 31.14 -2.32 -9.51
C ASN A 411 30.01 -1.76 -10.38
N LEU A 412 28.90 -2.50 -10.51
CA LEU A 412 27.74 -2.08 -11.29
C LEU A 412 26.93 -0.95 -10.61
N VAL A 413 26.83 -0.96 -9.29
CA VAL A 413 25.90 -0.09 -8.54
C VAL A 413 26.62 1.06 -7.82
N ILE A 414 27.77 0.77 -7.20
CA ILE A 414 28.47 1.71 -6.32
C ILE A 414 29.62 2.40 -7.05
N ASN A 415 30.42 1.65 -7.80
CA ASN A 415 31.62 2.17 -8.47
C ASN A 415 31.38 2.59 -9.92
N ALA A 416 30.15 2.43 -10.43
CA ALA A 416 29.76 2.99 -11.72
C ALA A 416 29.85 4.52 -11.66
N GLN A 417 30.01 5.15 -12.83
CA GLN A 417 29.90 6.61 -12.92
C GLN A 417 28.57 7.06 -12.32
N GLY A 418 28.60 8.10 -11.47
CA GLY A 418 27.42 8.60 -10.73
C GLY A 418 26.93 7.76 -9.55
N GLY A 419 27.26 6.46 -9.50
CA GLY A 419 27.00 5.56 -8.38
C GLY A 419 25.53 5.51 -7.94
N VAL A 420 25.30 5.41 -6.63
CA VAL A 420 23.95 5.33 -6.04
C VAL A 420 23.11 6.56 -6.34
N GLU A 421 23.71 7.76 -6.33
CA GLU A 421 22.95 8.99 -6.55
C GLU A 421 22.42 9.09 -7.99
N GLU A 422 23.14 8.58 -8.98
CA GLU A 422 22.61 8.50 -10.34
C GLU A 422 21.39 7.58 -10.44
N ILE A 423 21.40 6.46 -9.71
CA ILE A 423 20.25 5.55 -9.62
C ILE A 423 19.06 6.26 -8.96
N VAL A 424 19.27 6.88 -7.80
CA VAL A 424 18.20 7.58 -7.08
C VAL A 424 17.68 8.79 -7.89
N ASN A 425 18.53 9.47 -8.65
CA ASN A 425 18.08 10.58 -9.50
C ASN A 425 17.23 10.11 -10.69
N LYS A 426 17.44 8.87 -11.18
CA LYS A 426 16.69 8.30 -12.31
C LYS A 426 15.43 7.56 -11.91
N GLU A 427 15.51 6.78 -10.84
CA GLU A 427 14.47 5.82 -10.41
C GLU A 427 13.94 6.12 -8.99
N GLY A 428 14.38 7.22 -8.37
CA GLY A 428 13.99 7.57 -7.00
C GLY A 428 12.55 8.04 -6.88
N GLY A 429 11.80 7.36 -6.02
CA GLY A 429 10.40 7.66 -5.70
C GLY A 429 9.46 6.68 -6.38
N ALA A 430 8.26 6.53 -5.84
CA ALA A 430 7.27 5.63 -6.40
C ALA A 430 6.73 6.13 -7.74
N ASP A 431 6.28 5.18 -8.54
CA ASP A 431 5.68 5.43 -9.83
C ASP A 431 4.15 5.42 -9.73
N LEU A 432 3.54 6.20 -10.60
CA LEU A 432 2.15 6.08 -10.99
C LEU A 432 2.11 5.87 -12.50
N TRP A 433 1.49 4.79 -12.93
CA TRP A 433 1.30 4.43 -14.34
C TRP A 433 -0.18 4.40 -14.66
N ARG A 434 -0.51 4.49 -15.94
CA ARG A 434 -1.88 4.34 -16.44
C ARG A 434 -1.91 3.46 -17.69
N THR A 435 -3.05 2.85 -17.95
CA THR A 435 -3.34 2.20 -19.23
C THR A 435 -4.81 2.40 -19.58
N GLN A 436 -5.10 2.62 -20.85
CA GLN A 436 -6.48 2.70 -21.33
C GLN A 436 -7.03 1.32 -21.72
N ASP A 437 -6.20 0.39 -22.16
CA ASP A 437 -6.63 -0.91 -22.70
C ASP A 437 -6.24 -2.10 -21.83
N GLY A 438 -5.33 -1.89 -20.88
CA GLY A 438 -4.81 -2.94 -20.01
C GLY A 438 -3.44 -3.47 -20.43
N ASP A 439 -2.96 -3.14 -21.62
CA ASP A 439 -1.73 -3.67 -22.22
C ASP A 439 -0.70 -2.56 -22.51
N HIS A 440 -1.12 -1.39 -22.99
CA HIS A 440 -0.21 -0.26 -23.22
C HIS A 440 -0.16 0.64 -21.99
N TRP A 441 0.98 0.64 -21.29
CA TRP A 441 1.17 1.37 -20.05
C TRP A 441 2.04 2.61 -20.25
N GLU A 442 1.59 3.74 -19.71
CA GLU A 442 2.28 5.02 -19.78
C GLU A 442 2.53 5.57 -18.37
N PRO A 443 3.71 6.14 -18.10
CA PRO A 443 3.99 6.74 -16.81
C PRO A 443 3.23 8.06 -16.66
N VAL A 444 2.54 8.21 -15.52
CA VAL A 444 2.00 9.47 -15.03
C VAL A 444 3.08 10.25 -14.30
N THR A 445 3.81 9.59 -13.40
CA THR A 445 5.04 10.08 -12.76
C THR A 445 5.94 8.89 -12.40
N LYS A 446 7.26 9.09 -12.42
CA LYS A 446 8.27 8.10 -12.01
C LYS A 446 9.24 8.64 -10.95
N THR A 447 8.81 9.68 -10.25
CA THR A 447 9.68 10.47 -9.37
C THR A 447 9.05 10.69 -8.00
N GLY A 448 8.00 9.92 -7.67
CA GLY A 448 7.22 10.14 -6.46
C GLY A 448 6.68 11.56 -6.34
N PHE A 449 6.19 12.17 -7.43
CA PHE A 449 5.85 13.61 -7.47
C PHE A 449 7.04 14.51 -7.10
N GLU A 450 8.15 14.31 -7.81
CA GLU A 450 9.40 15.07 -7.66
C GLU A 450 9.96 15.00 -6.23
N ASN A 451 9.77 13.87 -5.56
CA ASN A 451 10.26 13.59 -4.21
C ASN A 451 10.73 12.13 -4.15
N PRO A 452 12.04 11.87 -4.20
CA PRO A 452 12.56 10.51 -4.17
C PRO A 452 12.30 9.78 -2.84
N TYR A 453 11.95 10.51 -1.78
CA TYR A 453 11.58 9.94 -0.48
C TYR A 453 10.11 9.50 -0.40
N ASN A 454 9.27 9.88 -1.38
CA ASN A 454 7.96 9.26 -1.59
C ASN A 454 8.14 7.85 -2.16
N VAL A 455 8.67 6.94 -1.35
CA VAL A 455 8.98 5.54 -1.69
C VAL A 455 7.75 4.72 -2.07
N GLY A 456 6.55 5.26 -1.87
CA GLY A 456 5.31 4.54 -2.11
C GLY A 456 4.17 5.44 -2.51
N ILE A 457 3.30 4.93 -3.36
CA ILE A 457 1.93 5.44 -3.50
C ILE A 457 1.00 4.32 -3.03
N ARG A 458 0.59 4.43 -1.75
CA ARG A 458 -0.16 3.37 -1.05
C ARG A 458 -1.64 3.40 -1.37
N LYS A 459 -2.16 4.59 -1.65
CA LYS A 459 -3.59 4.83 -1.86
C LYS A 459 -3.87 5.66 -3.12
N LEU A 460 -4.81 5.15 -3.89
CA LEU A 460 -5.53 5.72 -5.01
C LEU A 460 -7.01 5.61 -4.63
N LEU A 461 -7.77 6.67 -4.88
CA LEU A 461 -9.21 6.68 -4.68
C LEU A 461 -9.86 7.59 -5.73
N PRO A 462 -10.62 7.03 -6.68
CA PRO A 462 -11.53 7.79 -7.51
C PRO A 462 -12.57 8.51 -6.64
N THR A 463 -12.75 9.81 -6.88
CA THR A 463 -13.76 10.63 -6.18
C THR A 463 -14.52 11.49 -7.20
N PRO A 464 -15.66 12.08 -6.83
CA PRO A 464 -16.38 13.03 -7.69
C PRO A 464 -15.57 14.27 -8.10
N ILE A 465 -14.47 14.58 -7.41
CA ILE A 465 -13.62 15.76 -7.68
C ILE A 465 -12.27 15.40 -8.33
N GLY A 466 -12.06 14.12 -8.66
CA GLY A 466 -10.82 13.63 -9.27
C GLY A 466 -10.25 12.37 -8.61
N LEU A 467 -9.09 11.95 -9.10
CA LEU A 467 -8.32 10.83 -8.54
C LEU A 467 -7.46 11.31 -7.38
N ALA A 468 -7.86 10.99 -6.15
CA ALA A 468 -7.04 11.23 -4.98
C ALA A 468 -5.92 10.19 -4.90
N VAL A 469 -4.71 10.65 -4.60
CA VAL A 469 -3.49 9.85 -4.49
C VAL A 469 -2.82 10.21 -3.19
N GLY A 470 -2.28 9.24 -2.47
CA GLY A 470 -1.37 9.60 -1.39
C GLY A 470 -0.27 8.61 -1.11
N THR A 471 0.78 9.20 -0.57
CA THR A 471 2.13 8.67 -0.63
C THR A 471 2.53 7.98 0.67
N VAL A 472 3.72 7.40 0.65
CA VAL A 472 4.43 6.89 1.80
C VAL A 472 5.82 7.48 1.75
N ASN A 473 6.17 8.22 2.79
CA ASN A 473 7.46 8.87 2.91
C ASN A 473 7.89 8.87 4.38
N PRO A 474 8.63 7.84 4.80
CA PRO A 474 9.06 7.66 6.17
C PRO A 474 10.33 8.43 6.54
N PHE A 475 10.84 9.30 5.65
CA PHE A 475 12.06 10.06 5.87
C PHE A 475 11.76 11.38 6.59
N SER A 476 11.03 11.32 7.70
CA SER A 476 10.53 12.48 8.45
C SER A 476 10.84 12.37 9.95
N PRO A 477 11.11 13.51 10.65
CA PRO A 477 11.24 14.87 10.11
C PRO A 477 12.64 15.17 9.57
N LYS A 478 13.64 14.36 9.93
CA LYS A 478 15.04 14.51 9.50
C LYS A 478 15.49 13.29 8.72
N VAL A 479 16.43 13.51 7.79
CA VAL A 479 17.02 12.46 6.96
C VAL A 479 18.54 12.51 7.00
N ALA A 480 19.17 11.34 6.99
CA ALA A 480 20.62 11.21 6.85
C ALA A 480 21.02 11.50 5.40
N VAL A 481 21.89 12.49 5.22
CA VAL A 481 22.52 12.85 3.94
C VAL A 481 24.04 12.74 4.07
N LYS A 482 24.71 12.48 2.95
CA LYS A 482 26.16 12.37 2.91
C LYS A 482 26.75 13.58 2.20
N GLU A 483 27.50 14.39 2.94
CA GLU A 483 28.16 15.61 2.44
C GLU A 483 29.66 15.49 2.70
N ASN A 484 30.50 15.77 1.69
CA ASN A 484 31.97 15.72 1.81
C ASN A 484 32.53 14.40 2.40
N GLY A 485 31.81 13.29 2.23
CA GLY A 485 32.21 11.97 2.75
C GLY A 485 31.67 11.63 4.14
N GLU A 486 31.06 12.59 4.84
CA GLU A 486 30.51 12.45 6.20
C GLU A 486 28.99 12.42 6.19
N TRP A 487 28.40 11.76 7.19
CA TRP A 487 26.95 11.64 7.34
C TRP A 487 26.43 12.65 8.36
N HIS A 488 25.41 13.41 7.97
CA HIS A 488 24.73 14.36 8.84
C HIS A 488 23.21 14.19 8.70
N TYR A 489 22.47 14.44 9.78
CA TYR A 489 21.02 14.51 9.73
C TYR A 489 20.58 15.95 9.48
N ILE A 490 19.84 16.17 8.39
CA ILE A 490 19.25 17.47 8.05
C ILE A 490 17.72 17.41 8.15
N GLU A 491 17.06 18.56 8.28
CA GLU A 491 15.61 18.64 8.18
C GLU A 491 15.14 18.22 6.78
N ASN A 492 14.05 17.46 6.72
CA ASN A 492 13.37 17.09 5.49
C ASN A 492 11.98 17.73 5.45
N PRO A 493 11.83 18.94 4.89
CA PRO A 493 10.56 19.65 4.85
C PRO A 493 9.52 18.98 3.95
N ARG A 494 9.95 18.04 3.09
CA ARG A 494 9.08 17.17 2.30
C ARG A 494 9.09 15.73 2.79
N GLY A 495 9.54 15.48 4.02
CA GLY A 495 9.40 14.19 4.69
C GLY A 495 7.98 14.03 5.18
N GLY A 496 7.42 12.83 5.16
CA GLY A 496 6.03 12.61 5.58
C GLY A 496 5.08 12.50 4.39
N THR A 497 3.91 11.93 4.62
CA THR A 497 2.96 11.63 3.54
C THR A 497 2.49 12.89 2.84
N GLU A 498 2.26 12.76 1.54
CA GLU A 498 1.64 13.78 0.69
C GLU A 498 0.28 13.27 0.19
N VAL A 499 -0.63 14.20 -0.10
CA VAL A 499 -1.91 13.91 -0.76
C VAL A 499 -2.01 14.75 -2.02
N TRP A 500 -2.33 14.12 -3.14
CA TRP A 500 -2.44 14.73 -4.46
C TRP A 500 -3.83 14.48 -5.04
N LEU A 501 -4.32 15.42 -5.85
CA LEU A 501 -5.60 15.32 -6.55
C LEU A 501 -5.41 15.50 -8.05
N GLY A 502 -5.70 14.43 -8.79
CA GLY A 502 -5.64 14.39 -10.24
C GLY A 502 -6.99 14.74 -10.88
N HIS A 503 -7.02 15.75 -11.74
CA HIS A 503 -8.19 16.10 -12.55
C HIS A 503 -7.74 16.83 -13.81
N LEU A 504 -8.40 16.59 -14.96
CA LEU A 504 -7.97 17.15 -16.25
C LEU A 504 -7.92 18.69 -16.25
N SER A 505 -8.82 19.35 -15.50
CA SER A 505 -8.83 20.82 -15.38
C SER A 505 -7.61 21.41 -14.68
N HIS A 506 -6.82 20.62 -13.95
CA HIS A 506 -5.62 21.13 -13.30
C HIS A 506 -4.48 21.46 -14.28
N ALA A 507 -4.52 20.97 -15.53
CA ALA A 507 -3.49 21.31 -16.54
C ALA A 507 -3.42 22.81 -16.86
N THR A 508 -4.52 23.55 -16.66
CA THR A 508 -4.59 25.00 -16.92
C THR A 508 -4.26 25.84 -15.68
N GLN A 509 -4.05 25.22 -14.52
CA GLN A 509 -3.59 25.93 -13.32
C GLN A 509 -2.07 26.09 -13.42
N GLN A 510 -1.58 27.33 -13.27
CA GLN A 510 -0.14 27.60 -13.32
C GLN A 510 0.60 26.66 -12.33
N PRO A 511 1.75 26.09 -12.72
CA PRO A 511 2.60 25.37 -11.78
C PRO A 511 2.87 26.26 -10.56
N LEU A 512 3.10 25.63 -9.39
CA LEU A 512 3.61 26.33 -8.21
C LEU A 512 4.68 27.31 -8.66
N ARG A 513 4.57 28.59 -8.26
CA ARG A 513 5.46 29.65 -8.74
C ARG A 513 6.91 29.21 -8.53
N ASP A 514 7.81 29.61 -9.42
CA ASP A 514 9.23 29.28 -9.30
C ASP A 514 9.82 29.67 -7.94
N GLU A 515 9.27 30.66 -7.25
CA GLU A 515 9.64 30.99 -5.87
C GLU A 515 9.22 29.92 -4.86
N ASP A 516 8.03 29.33 -5.02
CA ASP A 516 7.54 28.22 -4.20
C ASP A 516 8.35 26.94 -4.50
N VAL A 517 8.68 26.67 -5.77
CA VAL A 517 9.53 25.54 -6.20
C VAL A 517 11.00 25.73 -5.79
N GLN A 518 11.56 26.94 -5.86
CA GLN A 518 12.93 27.21 -5.41
C GLN A 518 13.03 27.21 -3.88
N ARG A 519 11.99 27.61 -3.16
CA ARG A 519 11.90 27.43 -1.70
C ARG A 519 11.78 25.94 -1.33
N LEU A 520 11.14 25.14 -2.17
CA LEU A 520 11.06 23.67 -2.05
C LEU A 520 12.35 22.94 -2.45
N ARG A 521 13.17 23.51 -3.36
CA ARG A 521 14.47 22.92 -3.80
C ARG A 521 15.66 23.30 -2.92
N ARG A 522 15.66 24.47 -2.28
CA ARG A 522 16.78 24.91 -1.42
C ARG A 522 16.82 24.21 -0.04
N ASN A 523 15.79 23.44 0.29
CA ASN A 523 15.68 22.72 1.57
C ASN A 523 15.48 21.20 1.38
N ALA A 524 15.83 20.63 0.22
CA ALA A 524 15.73 19.19 -0.06
C ALA A 524 17.11 18.51 -0.02
#